data_AF-A0A524P0P4-F1
#
_entry.id   AF-A0A524P0P4-F1
#
_cell.length_a   1.000
_cell.length_b   1.000
_cell.length_c   1.000
_cell.angle_alpha   90.00
_cell.angle_beta   90.00
_cell.angle_gamma   90.00
#
_symmetry.space_group_name_H-M   'P 1'
#
loop_
_entity.id
_entity.type
_entity.pdbx_description
1 polymer ?
#
loop_
_entity_poly.entity_id
_entity_poly.type
_entity_poly.pdbx_seq_one_letter_code
_entity_poly.pdbx_strand_id
1 'polypeptide(L)'
;MLIKNCEIIFMTLWDVGQSINLALAREKVSGIQKTLTIQTKDTPHKIVLPSTLQLDLIHKTGISSSLFSEIRIHAKLYQDGVISFLTYVYFPEIELDSFHTVRKLTLPFEKDPISLDEWITLQYNQLRSEISYSISLGLYDSDNVEPEKYTFFCIRDPTIQPSNFFAENSKYVATLLIGENPDIPLHPKIIQRCLQNPFSFLENDMIIFDIDRAIIIDPYLDYEDIVLITELANYQLLELRVLDEVLNRWQKIAEKEINSIYKAKRRLKRAGKVRLEEITKVRYVAVFILYYIQNVSKIIGDYFLAQIYTHLCELFQLDEW
;
A
#
# COMPACT_ATOMS: atom_id res chain seq x y z
N MET A 1 -7.81 18.98 20.44
CA MET A 1 -7.43 18.03 21.51
C MET A 1 -5.95 17.69 21.35
N LEU A 2 -5.15 17.69 22.43
CA LEU A 2 -3.73 17.31 22.36
C LEU A 2 -3.59 15.80 22.59
N ILE A 3 -2.86 15.12 21.71
CA ILE A 3 -2.61 13.67 21.77
C ILE A 3 -1.13 13.44 22.01
N LYS A 4 -0.79 12.60 22.98
CA LYS A 4 0.60 12.22 23.28
C LYS A 4 0.97 10.91 22.60
N ASN A 5 2.25 10.76 22.27
CA ASN A 5 2.82 9.54 21.68
C ASN A 5 2.02 9.04 20.48
N CYS A 6 1.96 9.84 19.41
CA CYS A 6 1.31 9.45 18.17
C CYS A 6 2.37 9.01 17.15
N GLU A 7 2.08 7.98 16.38
CA GLU A 7 2.86 7.59 15.20
C GLU A 7 1.95 7.60 13.98
N ILE A 8 2.38 8.23 12.90
CA ILE A 8 1.64 8.25 11.65
C ILE A 8 2.46 7.49 10.62
N ILE A 9 1.83 6.50 9.98
CA ILE A 9 2.47 5.60 9.04
C ILE A 9 1.92 5.91 7.65
N PHE A 10 2.81 6.31 6.75
CA PHE A 10 2.50 6.50 5.34
C PHE A 10 3.00 5.28 4.58
N MET A 11 2.05 4.46 4.15
CA MET A 11 2.28 3.32 3.27
C MET A 11 2.12 3.77 1.82
N THR A 12 3.06 3.38 0.96
CA THR A 12 2.93 3.60 -0.48
C THR A 12 3.54 2.42 -1.24
N LEU A 13 2.78 1.89 -2.21
CA LEU A 13 3.19 0.77 -3.04
C LEU A 13 3.27 1.23 -4.50
N TRP A 14 4.40 0.96 -5.16
CA TRP A 14 4.61 1.23 -6.58
C TRP A 14 4.82 -0.06 -7.34
N ASP A 15 4.18 -0.17 -8.51
CA ASP A 15 4.60 -1.10 -9.54
C ASP A 15 5.83 -0.52 -10.27
N VAL A 16 6.88 -1.32 -10.42
CA VAL A 16 8.11 -0.94 -11.11
C VAL A 16 8.40 -1.75 -12.36
N GLY A 17 7.55 -2.73 -12.67
CA GLY A 17 7.72 -3.65 -13.79
C GLY A 17 7.21 -5.06 -13.46
N GLN A 18 7.59 -6.03 -14.29
CA GLN A 18 7.05 -7.39 -14.19
C GLN A 18 7.69 -8.24 -13.08
N SER A 19 8.96 -7.97 -12.75
CA SER A 19 9.64 -8.68 -11.66
C SER A 19 10.91 -7.96 -11.21
N ILE A 20 11.30 -8.22 -9.97
CA ILE A 20 12.56 -7.78 -9.37
C ILE A 20 13.38 -9.03 -9.04
N ASN A 21 14.61 -9.10 -9.57
CA ASN A 21 15.57 -10.11 -9.16
C ASN A 21 16.15 -9.74 -7.78
N LEU A 22 15.58 -10.32 -6.73
CA LEU A 22 15.97 -10.02 -5.34
C LEU A 22 17.44 -10.33 -5.04
N ALA A 23 18.03 -11.34 -5.69
CA ALA A 23 19.44 -11.66 -5.49
C ALA A 23 20.35 -10.56 -6.02
N LEU A 24 20.07 -10.04 -7.23
CA LEU A 24 20.81 -8.92 -7.82
C LEU A 24 20.56 -7.61 -7.06
N ALA A 25 19.32 -7.36 -6.61
CA ALA A 25 19.00 -6.20 -5.79
C ALA A 25 19.79 -6.20 -4.47
N ARG A 26 19.92 -7.38 -3.84
CA ARG A 26 20.64 -7.56 -2.58
C ARG A 26 22.13 -7.21 -2.67
N GLU A 27 22.76 -7.45 -3.81
CA GLU A 27 24.19 -7.12 -4.01
C GLU A 27 24.45 -5.62 -4.11
N LYS A 28 23.43 -4.83 -4.45
CA LYS A 28 23.57 -3.39 -4.73
C LYS A 28 23.09 -2.48 -3.60
N VAL A 29 22.08 -2.90 -2.84
CA VAL A 29 21.53 -2.05 -1.76
C VAL A 29 22.35 -2.17 -0.48
N SER A 30 22.90 -1.04 -0.04
CA SER A 30 23.53 -0.88 1.27
C SER A 30 22.48 -0.60 2.35
N GLY A 31 22.21 -1.57 3.24
CA GLY A 31 21.26 -1.45 4.35
C GLY A 31 21.24 -2.70 5.24
N ILE A 32 20.53 -2.66 6.37
CA ILE A 32 20.28 -3.87 7.17
C ILE A 32 19.33 -4.75 6.37
N GLN A 33 19.85 -5.87 5.86
CA GLN A 33 19.10 -6.78 5.01
C GLN A 33 18.48 -7.89 5.88
N LYS A 34 17.17 -7.87 6.04
CA LYS A 34 16.42 -9.01 6.58
C LYS A 34 15.63 -9.65 5.45
N THR A 35 15.87 -10.94 5.20
CA THR A 35 14.94 -11.75 4.42
C THR A 35 13.88 -12.22 5.40
N LEU A 36 12.78 -11.47 5.54
CA LEU A 36 11.63 -11.98 6.26
C LEU A 36 10.78 -12.80 5.30
N THR A 37 10.64 -14.07 5.62
CA THR A 37 9.52 -14.88 5.18
C THR A 37 8.37 -14.51 6.11
N ILE A 38 7.23 -14.05 5.58
CA ILE A 38 6.02 -13.78 6.37
C ILE A 38 5.52 -15.11 6.95
N GLN A 39 6.12 -15.55 8.04
CA GLN A 39 5.71 -16.72 8.80
C GLN A 39 5.31 -16.20 10.18
N THR A 40 4.01 -15.94 10.34
CA THR A 40 3.44 -15.86 11.69
C THR A 40 3.51 -17.26 12.33
N LYS A 41 3.47 -17.33 13.67
CA LYS A 41 3.63 -18.60 14.43
C LYS A 41 2.68 -19.72 13.98
N ASP A 42 1.54 -19.37 13.38
CA ASP A 42 0.50 -20.30 12.93
C ASP A 42 0.33 -20.36 11.40
N THR A 43 1.27 -19.86 10.60
CA THR A 43 1.19 -19.97 9.12
C THR A 43 1.36 -21.43 8.67
N PRO A 44 0.37 -22.06 7.99
CA PRO A 44 0.53 -23.40 7.43
C PRO A 44 1.75 -23.54 6.50
N HIS A 45 2.57 -24.58 6.71
CA HIS A 45 3.81 -24.85 5.93
C HIS A 45 3.64 -25.02 4.40
N LYS A 46 2.41 -24.96 3.86
CA LYS A 46 2.10 -25.16 2.43
C LYS A 46 1.80 -23.86 1.67
N ILE A 47 1.96 -22.70 2.28
CA ILE A 47 1.65 -21.43 1.62
C ILE A 47 2.88 -20.90 0.90
N VAL A 48 2.73 -20.63 -0.41
CA VAL A 48 3.78 -20.01 -1.23
C VAL A 48 3.62 -18.50 -1.09
N LEU A 49 4.56 -17.88 -0.36
CA LEU A 49 4.62 -16.44 -0.19
C LEU A 49 5.31 -15.79 -1.39
N PRO A 50 4.94 -14.54 -1.75
CA PRO A 50 5.83 -13.73 -2.58
C PRO A 50 7.16 -13.58 -1.84
N SER A 51 8.27 -13.89 -2.51
CA SER A 51 9.59 -13.64 -1.93
C SER A 51 9.77 -12.14 -1.77
N THR A 52 10.22 -11.70 -0.59
CA THR A 52 10.47 -10.28 -0.32
C THR A 52 11.87 -10.04 0.19
N LEU A 53 12.46 -8.91 -0.22
CA LEU A 53 13.67 -8.36 0.39
C LEU A 53 13.29 -7.11 1.19
N GLN A 54 13.47 -7.14 2.51
CA GLN A 54 13.27 -5.97 3.36
C GLN A 54 14.57 -5.20 3.54
N LEU A 55 14.43 -3.87 3.48
CA LEU A 55 15.50 -2.90 3.51
C LEU A 55 15.10 -1.80 4.50
N ASP A 56 15.83 -1.70 5.61
CA ASP A 56 15.73 -0.55 6.50
C ASP A 56 16.61 0.55 5.91
N LEU A 57 16.00 1.42 5.09
CA LEU A 57 16.75 2.33 4.22
C LEU A 57 17.23 3.56 4.97
N ILE A 58 16.41 4.14 5.85
CA ILE A 58 16.72 5.44 6.47
C ILE A 58 16.11 5.55 7.87
N HIS A 59 16.99 5.89 8.82
CA HIS A 59 16.64 6.39 10.14
C HIS A 59 17.18 7.82 10.25
N LYS A 60 16.31 8.83 10.09
CA LYS A 60 16.67 10.22 10.38
C LYS A 60 15.97 10.64 11.68
N THR A 61 16.74 10.69 12.76
CA THR A 61 16.33 11.36 14.01
C THR A 61 16.50 12.85 13.82
N GLY A 62 15.38 13.52 13.62
CA GLY A 62 15.36 14.93 13.36
C GLY A 62 15.03 15.72 14.62
N ILE A 63 16.02 16.07 15.43
CA ILE A 63 15.85 17.11 16.46
C ILE A 63 15.86 18.46 15.71
N SER A 64 14.74 18.91 15.14
CA SER A 64 14.68 20.26 14.53
C SER A 64 13.28 20.85 14.32
N SER A 65 12.20 20.06 14.26
CA SER A 65 10.85 20.63 14.32
C SER A 65 10.27 20.39 15.71
N SER A 66 9.55 21.36 16.26
CA SER A 66 8.79 21.19 17.51
C SER A 66 7.65 20.17 17.40
N LEU A 67 7.43 19.55 16.23
CA LEU A 67 6.23 18.75 15.93
C LEU A 67 6.51 17.24 15.94
N PHE A 68 7.61 16.77 15.33
CA PHE A 68 7.95 15.34 15.27
C PHE A 68 9.42 15.10 15.62
N SER A 69 9.75 13.94 16.19
CA SER A 69 11.12 13.64 16.67
C SER A 69 11.89 12.64 15.80
N GLU A 70 11.19 11.75 15.10
CA GLU A 70 11.82 10.66 14.36
C GLU A 70 11.04 10.33 13.08
N ILE A 71 11.79 10.07 11.99
CA ILE A 71 11.26 9.50 10.75
C ILE A 71 12.06 8.25 10.40
N ARG A 72 11.33 7.14 10.19
CA ARG A 72 11.87 5.85 9.75
C ARG A 72 11.23 5.42 8.43
N ILE A 73 12.04 4.93 7.49
CA ILE A 73 11.52 4.31 6.26
C ILE A 73 11.94 2.84 6.24
N HIS A 74 10.94 1.97 6.14
CA HIS A 74 11.13 0.56 5.80
C HIS A 74 10.68 0.36 4.35
N ALA A 75 11.55 -0.19 3.52
CA ALA A 75 11.21 -0.57 2.15
C ALA A 75 11.19 -2.08 2.00
N LYS A 76 10.25 -2.59 1.22
CA LYS A 76 10.08 -4.01 0.94
C LYS A 76 9.95 -4.18 -0.57
N LEU A 77 10.89 -4.95 -1.13
CA LEU A 77 10.89 -5.32 -2.55
C LEU A 77 10.19 -6.66 -2.69
N TYR A 78 9.13 -6.71 -3.48
CA TYR A 78 8.45 -7.94 -3.89
C TYR A 78 9.08 -8.43 -5.18
N GLN A 79 9.31 -9.74 -5.26
CA GLN A 79 9.86 -10.36 -6.47
C GLN A 79 9.01 -10.08 -7.72
N ASP A 80 7.73 -9.78 -7.53
CA ASP A 80 6.74 -9.63 -8.60
C ASP A 80 6.68 -8.22 -9.20
N GLY A 81 7.63 -7.34 -8.84
CA GLY A 81 7.70 -6.02 -9.45
C GLY A 81 7.11 -4.90 -8.61
N VAL A 82 6.83 -5.15 -7.33
CA VAL A 82 6.28 -4.13 -6.42
C VAL A 82 7.31 -3.68 -5.40
N ILE A 83 7.34 -2.37 -5.14
CA ILE A 83 8.11 -1.75 -4.06
C ILE A 83 7.14 -1.12 -3.08
N SER A 84 7.19 -1.55 -1.82
CA SER A 84 6.40 -0.99 -0.72
C SER A 84 7.27 -0.17 0.20
N PHE A 85 6.86 1.06 0.51
CA PHE A 85 7.48 1.92 1.52
C PHE A 85 6.52 2.12 2.68
N LEU A 86 7.02 1.91 3.89
CA LEU A 86 6.37 2.26 5.15
C LEU A 86 7.19 3.36 5.81
N THR A 87 6.65 4.58 5.80
CA THR A 87 7.27 5.75 6.43
C THR A 87 6.60 6.03 7.76
N TYR A 88 7.30 5.77 8.85
CA TYR A 88 6.86 6.03 10.21
C TYR A 88 7.31 7.43 10.62
N VAL A 89 6.38 8.26 11.08
CA VAL A 89 6.66 9.59 11.62
C VAL A 89 6.14 9.65 13.06
N TYR A 90 7.05 9.82 14.02
CA TYR A 90 6.70 9.83 15.43
C TYR A 90 6.55 11.26 15.98
N PHE A 91 5.39 11.51 16.59
CA PHE A 91 4.99 12.77 17.20
C PHE A 91 4.88 12.59 18.73
N PRO A 92 5.78 13.18 19.53
CA PRO A 92 5.67 13.16 20.98
C PRO A 92 4.36 13.79 21.47
N GLU A 93 3.96 14.91 20.85
CA GLU A 93 2.70 15.60 21.09
C GLU A 93 2.19 16.17 19.76
N ILE A 94 0.91 15.99 19.46
CA ILE A 94 0.27 16.50 18.25
C ILE A 94 -1.18 16.88 18.53
N GLU A 95 -1.63 18.00 17.96
CA GLU A 95 -3.04 18.37 18.01
C GLU A 95 -3.84 17.50 17.03
N LEU A 96 -4.99 16.99 17.47
CA LEU A 96 -5.87 16.14 16.65
C LEU A 96 -6.12 16.76 15.27
N ASP A 97 -6.44 18.06 15.22
CA ASP A 97 -6.73 18.83 13.99
C ASP A 97 -5.57 18.82 12.98
N SER A 98 -4.34 18.63 13.45
CA SER A 98 -3.16 18.54 12.58
C SER A 98 -3.14 17.28 11.73
N PHE A 99 -3.94 16.25 12.05
CA PHE A 99 -3.95 14.98 11.29
C PHE A 99 -4.31 15.18 9.81
N HIS A 100 -5.16 16.16 9.46
CA HIS A 100 -5.51 16.48 8.07
C HIS A 100 -4.38 17.15 7.28
N THR A 101 -3.36 17.71 7.96
CA THR A 101 -2.28 18.48 7.31
C THR A 101 -0.93 17.78 7.33
N VAL A 102 -0.82 16.62 7.98
CA VAL A 102 0.46 15.91 8.20
C VAL A 102 1.21 15.60 6.90
N ARG A 103 0.49 15.25 5.82
CA ARG A 103 1.12 14.99 4.50
C ARG A 103 1.80 16.21 3.90
N LYS A 104 1.32 17.41 4.23
CA LYS A 104 1.85 18.69 3.75
C LYS A 104 2.93 19.26 4.67
N LEU A 105 3.34 18.51 5.71
CA LEU A 105 4.43 18.94 6.57
C LEU A 105 5.71 19.09 5.76
N THR A 106 6.35 20.24 5.94
CA THR A 106 7.65 20.54 5.35
C THR A 106 8.74 19.98 6.25
N LEU A 107 9.69 19.26 5.64
CA LEU A 107 10.80 18.66 6.36
C LEU A 107 11.92 19.71 6.54
N PRO A 108 12.34 20.01 7.78
CA PRO A 108 13.33 21.06 8.05
C PRO A 108 14.78 20.63 7.76
N PHE A 109 15.02 19.39 7.31
CA PHE A 109 16.36 18.83 7.15
C PHE A 109 16.97 19.05 5.76
N GLU A 110 16.16 19.50 4.80
CA GLU A 110 16.63 19.81 3.45
C GLU A 110 16.89 21.31 3.30
N LYS A 111 17.81 21.68 2.41
CA LYS A 111 18.17 23.09 2.16
C LYS A 111 17.01 23.90 1.60
N ASP A 112 16.10 23.23 0.89
CA ASP A 112 14.84 23.75 0.40
C ASP A 112 13.68 23.03 1.10
N PRO A 113 12.62 23.74 1.52
CA PRO A 113 11.50 23.13 2.21
C PRO A 113 10.73 22.22 1.25
N ILE A 114 10.93 20.91 1.39
CA ILE A 114 10.19 19.88 0.66
C ILE A 114 9.10 19.29 1.56
N SER A 115 7.97 18.91 0.96
CA SER A 115 6.91 18.19 1.67
C SER A 115 7.29 16.74 1.97
N LEU A 116 6.62 16.13 2.95
CA LEU A 116 6.81 14.71 3.27
C LEU A 116 6.55 13.80 2.06
N ASP A 117 5.47 14.04 1.31
CA ASP A 117 5.13 13.25 0.12
C ASP A 117 6.22 13.37 -0.99
N GLU A 118 6.75 14.56 -1.21
CA GLU A 118 7.86 14.78 -2.16
C GLU A 118 9.12 14.06 -1.70
N TRP A 119 9.43 14.12 -0.40
CA TRP A 119 10.59 13.43 0.16
C TRP A 119 10.49 11.91 0.00
N ILE A 120 9.33 11.31 0.31
CA ILE A 120 9.07 9.88 0.11
C ILE A 120 9.29 9.51 -1.37
N THR A 121 8.79 10.34 -2.29
CA THR A 121 8.97 10.14 -3.73
C THR A 121 10.44 10.21 -4.16
N LEU A 122 11.23 11.13 -3.58
CA LEU A 122 12.67 11.21 -3.82
C LEU A 122 13.41 9.95 -3.33
N GLN A 123 13.04 9.43 -2.14
CA GLN A 123 13.63 8.19 -1.61
C GLN A 123 13.30 6.98 -2.49
N TYR A 124 12.04 6.89 -2.94
CA TYR A 124 11.63 5.87 -3.90
C TYR A 124 12.42 5.95 -5.20
N ASN A 125 12.56 7.14 -5.80
CA ASN A 125 13.30 7.32 -7.04
C ASN A 125 14.78 6.97 -6.89
N GLN A 126 15.38 7.31 -5.74
CA GLN A 126 16.75 6.91 -5.44
C GLN A 126 16.87 5.38 -5.39
N LEU A 127 16.02 4.69 -4.62
CA LEU A 127 16.04 3.23 -4.54
C LEU A 127 15.80 2.59 -5.91
N ARG A 128 14.79 3.04 -6.67
CA ARG A 128 14.48 2.56 -8.02
C ARG A 128 15.68 2.70 -8.94
N SER A 129 16.43 3.80 -8.84
CA SER A 129 17.64 4.00 -9.65
C SER A 129 18.77 3.03 -9.29
N GLU A 130 18.97 2.76 -7.99
CA GLU A 130 19.99 1.85 -7.48
C GLU A 130 19.72 0.40 -7.90
N ILE A 131 18.45 -0.02 -7.86
CA ILE A 131 18.05 -1.39 -8.20
C ILE A 131 17.62 -1.57 -9.66
N SER A 132 17.73 -0.54 -10.50
CA SER A 132 17.25 -0.53 -11.89
C SER A 132 17.69 -1.74 -12.71
N TYR A 133 18.92 -2.22 -12.52
CA TYR A 133 19.46 -3.40 -13.23
C TYR A 133 18.80 -4.73 -12.82
N SER A 134 18.17 -4.78 -11.64
CA SER A 134 17.46 -5.95 -11.14
C SER A 134 15.99 -6.01 -11.59
N ILE A 135 15.46 -4.93 -12.17
CA ILE A 135 14.07 -4.80 -12.58
C ILE A 135 13.91 -5.31 -14.02
N SER A 136 12.98 -6.24 -14.22
CA SER A 136 12.55 -6.66 -15.55
C SER A 136 11.29 -5.91 -15.97
N LEU A 137 11.40 -5.08 -17.00
CA LEU A 137 10.25 -4.36 -17.56
C LEU A 137 9.32 -5.32 -18.31
N GLY A 138 8.02 -5.15 -18.09
CA GLY A 138 6.98 -6.06 -18.58
C GLY A 138 6.34 -5.68 -19.90
N LEU A 139 5.18 -6.29 -20.14
CA LEU A 139 4.30 -6.01 -21.28
C LEU A 139 3.39 -4.81 -21.06
N TYR A 140 3.48 -4.11 -19.94
CA TYR A 140 2.74 -2.91 -19.63
C TYR A 140 3.71 -1.82 -19.19
N ASP A 141 3.25 -0.59 -19.25
CA ASP A 141 4.03 0.54 -18.77
C ASP A 141 3.68 0.74 -17.30
N SER A 142 4.63 0.39 -16.42
CA SER A 142 4.46 0.51 -14.97
C SER A 142 4.15 1.95 -14.56
N ASP A 143 4.65 2.93 -15.33
CA ASP A 143 4.47 4.34 -15.02
C ASP A 143 3.02 4.82 -15.26
N ASN A 144 2.17 4.02 -15.91
CA ASN A 144 0.74 4.30 -16.05
C ASN A 144 -0.10 3.81 -14.86
N VAL A 145 0.47 2.99 -13.97
CA VAL A 145 -0.24 2.48 -12.80
C VAL A 145 0.00 3.44 -11.64
N GLU A 146 -1.09 4.02 -11.12
CA GLU A 146 -0.99 4.90 -9.95
C GLU A 146 -0.57 4.10 -8.72
N PRO A 147 0.31 4.66 -7.86
CA PRO A 147 0.72 3.99 -6.64
C PRO A 147 -0.42 3.92 -5.63
N GLU A 148 -0.55 2.79 -4.94
CA GLU A 148 -1.48 2.68 -3.81
C GLU A 148 -0.91 3.39 -2.60
N LYS A 149 -1.74 4.18 -1.92
CA LYS A 149 -1.37 4.93 -0.72
C LYS A 149 -2.33 4.58 0.40
N TYR A 150 -1.78 4.28 1.57
CA TYR A 150 -2.57 4.01 2.76
C TYR A 150 -1.96 4.75 3.96
N THR A 151 -2.79 5.35 4.83
CA THR A 151 -2.30 6.13 5.98
C THR A 151 -2.83 5.57 7.29
N PHE A 152 -1.96 5.29 8.25
CA PHE A 152 -2.38 4.93 9.60
C PHE A 152 -2.14 6.09 10.55
N PHE A 153 -3.15 6.41 11.35
CA PHE A 153 -3.04 7.33 12.47
C PHE A 153 -3.01 6.50 13.76
N CYS A 154 -1.82 6.21 14.27
CA CYS A 154 -1.62 5.34 15.43
C CYS A 154 -1.46 6.17 16.71
N ILE A 155 -2.49 6.20 17.53
CA ILE A 155 -2.53 6.90 18.81
C ILE A 155 -2.11 5.93 19.92
N ARG A 156 -1.02 6.25 20.63
CA ARG A 156 -0.49 5.43 21.73
C ARG A 156 -0.66 6.08 23.10
N ASP A 157 -1.50 7.10 23.18
CA ASP A 157 -1.73 7.82 24.43
C ASP A 157 -2.50 6.92 25.41
N PRO A 158 -1.89 6.45 26.51
CA PRO A 158 -2.58 5.57 27.46
C PRO A 158 -3.68 6.28 28.23
N THR A 159 -3.75 7.61 28.16
CA THR A 159 -4.81 8.39 28.79
C THR A 159 -6.11 8.41 27.98
N ILE A 160 -6.04 8.00 26.71
CA ILE A 160 -7.18 7.98 25.80
C ILE A 160 -7.87 6.62 25.88
N GLN A 161 -9.13 6.63 26.32
CA GLN A 161 -10.00 5.46 26.20
C GLN A 161 -10.65 5.45 24.80
N PRO A 162 -10.48 4.36 24.01
CA PRO A 162 -10.91 4.35 22.62
C PRO A 162 -12.41 4.68 22.44
N SER A 163 -13.30 4.03 23.20
CA SER A 163 -14.75 4.24 23.07
C SER A 163 -15.17 5.69 23.30
N ASN A 164 -14.58 6.37 24.29
CA ASN A 164 -14.87 7.77 24.58
C ASN A 164 -14.31 8.69 23.48
N PHE A 165 -13.09 8.40 23.00
CA PHE A 165 -12.47 9.16 21.93
C PHE A 165 -13.32 9.19 20.66
N PHE A 166 -13.80 8.03 20.21
CA PHE A 166 -14.64 7.96 19.01
C PHE A 166 -16.02 8.57 19.22
N ALA A 167 -16.60 8.46 20.42
CA ALA A 167 -17.88 9.10 20.72
C ALA A 167 -17.79 10.63 20.66
N GLU A 168 -16.77 11.20 21.30
CA GLU A 168 -16.54 12.66 21.39
C GLU A 168 -16.08 13.27 20.06
N ASN A 169 -15.27 12.53 19.29
CA ASN A 169 -14.65 13.02 18.07
C ASN A 169 -15.23 12.40 16.78
N SER A 170 -16.42 11.78 16.86
CA SER A 170 -17.03 11.02 15.75
C SER A 170 -17.05 11.75 14.41
N LYS A 171 -17.49 13.02 14.39
CA LYS A 171 -17.51 13.84 13.17
C LYS A 171 -16.10 14.03 12.60
N TYR A 172 -15.14 14.38 13.46
CA TYR A 172 -13.76 14.64 13.04
C TYR A 172 -13.07 13.39 12.51
N VAL A 173 -13.23 12.26 13.21
CA VAL A 173 -12.67 10.98 12.79
C VAL A 173 -13.28 10.55 11.45
N ALA A 174 -14.60 10.72 11.27
CA ALA A 174 -15.24 10.39 10.00
C ALA A 174 -14.73 11.26 8.84
N THR A 175 -14.57 12.58 9.03
CA THR A 175 -13.98 13.44 7.98
C THR A 175 -12.54 13.05 7.68
N LEU A 176 -11.77 12.68 8.72
CA LEU A 176 -10.38 12.26 8.58
C LEU A 176 -10.26 10.98 7.75
N LEU A 177 -11.05 9.95 8.06
CA LEU A 177 -11.03 8.65 7.38
C LEU A 177 -11.48 8.79 5.92
N ILE A 178 -12.54 9.55 5.66
CA ILE A 178 -13.04 9.80 4.30
C ILE A 178 -12.07 10.68 3.48
N GLY A 179 -11.14 11.39 4.15
CA GLY A 179 -10.17 12.28 3.49
C GLY A 179 -10.74 13.64 3.09
N GLU A 180 -11.86 14.04 3.71
CA GLU A 180 -12.54 15.30 3.44
C GLU A 180 -12.11 16.40 4.42
N ASN A 181 -12.44 17.66 4.11
CA ASN A 181 -12.12 18.77 5.00
C ASN A 181 -12.91 18.66 6.34
N PRO A 182 -12.26 18.87 7.51
CA PRO A 182 -12.90 18.74 8.83
C PRO A 182 -14.13 19.64 9.02
N ASP A 183 -14.21 20.77 8.33
CA ASP A 183 -15.32 21.72 8.45
C ASP A 183 -16.58 21.28 7.70
N ILE A 184 -16.48 20.28 6.82
CA ILE A 184 -17.61 19.85 6.00
C ILE A 184 -18.74 19.29 6.88
N PRO A 185 -20.00 19.71 6.65
CA PRO A 185 -21.14 19.16 7.37
C PRO A 185 -21.49 17.77 6.84
N LEU A 186 -20.88 16.73 7.41
CA LEU A 186 -21.23 15.34 7.10
C LEU A 186 -22.64 15.00 7.59
N HIS A 187 -23.38 14.26 6.76
CA HIS A 187 -24.68 13.72 7.16
C HIS A 187 -24.50 12.66 8.26
N PRO A 188 -25.32 12.63 9.33
CA PRO A 188 -25.15 11.70 10.46
C PRO A 188 -25.04 10.22 10.08
N LYS A 189 -25.79 9.79 9.06
CA LYS A 189 -25.70 8.42 8.52
C LYS A 189 -24.32 8.06 7.95
N ILE A 190 -23.62 9.02 7.35
CA ILE A 190 -22.27 8.80 6.81
C ILE A 190 -21.29 8.61 7.96
N ILE A 191 -21.38 9.47 8.99
CA ILE A 191 -20.58 9.35 10.21
C ILE A 191 -20.81 7.97 10.86
N GLN A 192 -22.07 7.57 11.00
CA GLN A 192 -22.42 6.27 11.57
C GLN A 192 -21.86 5.11 10.72
N ARG A 193 -21.95 5.19 9.39
CA ARG A 193 -21.44 4.15 8.48
C ARG A 193 -19.91 4.05 8.54
N CYS A 194 -19.21 5.18 8.58
CA CYS A 194 -17.75 5.21 8.67
C CYS A 194 -17.26 4.57 9.98
N LEU A 195 -17.98 4.77 11.09
CA LEU A 195 -17.60 4.27 12.42
C LEU A 195 -18.29 2.95 12.81
N GLN A 196 -18.94 2.25 11.89
CA GLN A 196 -19.84 1.12 12.19
C GLN A 196 -19.11 -0.17 12.55
N ASN A 197 -17.90 -0.38 12.01
CA ASN A 197 -17.16 -1.65 12.12
C ASN A 197 -15.79 -1.45 12.80
N PRO A 198 -15.76 -1.10 14.11
CA PRO A 198 -14.51 -1.07 14.84
C PRO A 198 -14.00 -2.49 15.10
N PHE A 199 -12.70 -2.69 14.91
CA PHE A 199 -11.98 -3.90 15.31
C PHE A 199 -11.30 -3.63 16.65
N SER A 200 -11.36 -4.61 17.55
CA SER A 200 -10.70 -4.55 18.85
C SER A 200 -10.33 -5.97 19.27
N PHE A 201 -9.10 -6.14 19.72
CA PHE A 201 -8.58 -7.39 20.26
C PHE A 201 -8.50 -7.34 21.79
N LEU A 202 -8.11 -6.19 22.35
CA LEU A 202 -8.05 -5.88 23.77
C LEU A 202 -9.08 -4.82 24.17
N GLU A 203 -9.50 -4.80 25.43
CA GLU A 203 -10.46 -3.79 25.93
C GLU A 203 -9.99 -2.34 25.72
N ASN A 204 -8.69 -2.12 25.59
CA ASN A 204 -8.07 -0.79 25.46
C ASN A 204 -7.55 -0.50 24.05
N ASP A 205 -7.84 -1.35 23.07
CA ASP A 205 -7.51 -1.08 21.67
C ASP A 205 -8.78 -0.85 20.84
N MET A 206 -8.64 -0.10 19.75
CA MET A 206 -9.70 0.01 18.75
C MET A 206 -9.14 0.52 17.44
N ILE A 207 -9.66 -0.05 16.36
CA ILE A 207 -9.17 0.19 15.01
C ILE A 207 -10.37 0.39 14.10
N ILE A 208 -10.31 1.43 13.27
CA ILE A 208 -11.30 1.68 12.23
C ILE A 208 -10.55 1.86 10.92
N PHE A 209 -10.94 1.05 9.94
CA PHE A 209 -10.41 1.09 8.58
C PHE A 209 -11.36 1.83 7.65
N ASP A 210 -10.79 2.50 6.66
CA ASP A 210 -11.44 3.04 5.47
C ASP A 210 -10.57 2.69 4.24
N ILE A 211 -10.96 3.18 3.06
CA ILE A 211 -10.36 2.82 1.76
C ILE A 211 -8.86 3.14 1.69
N ASP A 212 -8.42 4.28 2.21
CA ASP A 212 -7.02 4.73 2.12
C ASP A 212 -6.43 5.19 3.46
N ARG A 213 -7.20 5.03 4.55
CA ARG A 213 -6.85 5.51 5.89
C ARG A 213 -7.36 4.55 6.95
N ALA A 214 -6.60 4.42 8.02
CA ALA A 214 -7.06 3.80 9.26
C ALA A 214 -6.65 4.63 10.46
N ILE A 215 -7.44 4.56 11.51
CA ILE A 215 -7.11 5.10 12.82
C ILE A 215 -7.02 3.94 13.81
N ILE A 216 -5.90 3.88 14.52
CA ILE A 216 -5.56 2.85 15.48
C ILE A 216 -5.35 3.54 16.82
N ILE A 217 -6.07 3.12 17.84
CA ILE A 217 -5.79 3.48 19.23
C ILE A 217 -5.27 2.21 19.88
N ASP A 218 -3.97 2.18 20.18
CA ASP A 218 -3.33 1.07 20.85
C ASP A 218 -2.17 1.59 21.73
N PRO A 219 -2.32 1.54 23.06
CA PRO A 219 -1.28 2.01 23.98
C PRO A 219 -0.04 1.11 24.03
N TYR A 220 -0.13 -0.15 23.56
CA TYR A 220 0.94 -1.15 23.68
C TYR A 220 1.82 -1.30 22.44
N LEU A 221 1.48 -0.65 21.31
CA LEU A 221 2.26 -0.66 20.07
C LEU A 221 2.38 -2.06 19.43
N ASP A 222 1.27 -2.79 19.30
CA ASP A 222 1.22 -4.13 18.69
C ASP A 222 0.40 -4.14 17.38
N TYR A 223 0.60 -3.13 16.55
CA TYR A 223 -0.10 -2.98 15.26
C TYR A 223 0.75 -3.35 14.04
N GLU A 224 1.95 -3.90 14.22
CA GLU A 224 2.83 -4.30 13.09
C GLU A 224 2.16 -5.36 12.20
N ASP A 225 1.51 -6.36 12.79
CA ASP A 225 0.78 -7.40 12.06
C ASP A 225 -0.40 -6.82 11.28
N ILE A 226 -1.02 -5.76 11.80
CA ILE A 226 -2.16 -5.07 11.18
C ILE A 226 -1.70 -4.25 9.98
N VAL A 227 -0.59 -3.52 10.14
CA VAL A 227 0.07 -2.80 9.05
C VAL A 227 0.49 -3.78 7.96
N LEU A 228 1.03 -4.95 8.33
CA LEU A 228 1.45 -5.99 7.39
C LEU A 228 0.28 -6.56 6.58
N ILE A 229 -0.85 -6.84 7.21
CA ILE A 229 -2.04 -7.35 6.49
C ILE A 229 -2.63 -6.30 5.58
N THR A 230 -2.64 -5.05 6.03
CA THR A 230 -3.12 -3.95 5.21
C THR A 230 -2.17 -3.70 4.04
N GLU A 231 -0.85 -3.85 4.23
CA GLU A 231 0.14 -3.87 3.15
C GLU A 231 -0.19 -4.94 2.12
N LEU A 232 -0.54 -6.13 2.59
CA LEU A 232 -0.85 -7.28 1.76
C LEU A 232 -2.14 -7.07 0.93
N ALA A 233 -3.17 -6.49 1.54
CA ALA A 233 -4.42 -6.15 0.86
C ALA A 233 -4.20 -5.05 -0.19
N ASN A 234 -3.43 -4.01 0.12
CA ASN A 234 -3.06 -2.96 -0.84
C ASN A 234 -2.17 -3.51 -1.97
N TYR A 235 -1.27 -4.45 -1.66
CA TYR A 235 -0.47 -5.15 -2.67
C TYR A 235 -1.37 -5.88 -3.67
N GLN A 236 -2.39 -6.61 -3.20
CA GLN A 236 -3.33 -7.28 -4.10
C GLN A 236 -4.17 -6.29 -4.92
N LEU A 237 -4.59 -5.18 -4.32
CA LEU A 237 -5.30 -4.13 -5.05
C LEU A 237 -4.45 -3.57 -6.19
N LEU A 238 -3.17 -3.28 -5.92
CA LEU A 238 -2.22 -2.81 -6.94
C LEU A 238 -2.06 -3.83 -8.06
N GLU A 239 -1.87 -5.12 -7.74
CA GLU A 239 -1.75 -6.20 -8.72
C GLU A 239 -3.02 -6.36 -9.57
N LEU A 240 -4.21 -6.16 -9.00
CA LEU A 240 -5.47 -6.14 -9.77
C LEU A 240 -5.54 -4.96 -10.73
N ARG A 241 -5.08 -3.77 -10.32
CA ARG A 241 -4.97 -2.61 -11.22
C ARG A 241 -3.98 -2.85 -12.36
N VAL A 242 -2.85 -3.45 -12.05
CA VAL A 242 -1.86 -3.87 -13.06
C VAL A 242 -2.49 -4.87 -14.04
N LEU A 243 -3.25 -5.84 -13.52
CA LEU A 243 -3.96 -6.82 -14.35
C LEU A 243 -4.95 -6.14 -15.29
N ASP A 244 -5.73 -5.16 -14.82
CA ASP A 244 -6.65 -4.41 -15.67
C ASP A 244 -5.91 -3.66 -16.80
N GLU A 245 -4.80 -3.00 -16.50
CA GLU A 245 -3.96 -2.35 -17.53
C GLU A 245 -3.42 -3.36 -18.57
N VAL A 246 -2.99 -4.54 -18.11
CA VAL A 246 -2.55 -5.63 -18.99
C VAL A 246 -3.70 -6.12 -19.88
N LEU A 247 -4.91 -6.28 -19.34
CA LEU A 247 -6.10 -6.68 -20.09
C LEU A 247 -6.55 -5.60 -21.07
N ASN A 248 -6.51 -4.33 -20.68
CA ASN A 248 -6.79 -3.18 -21.54
C ASN A 248 -5.84 -3.14 -22.74
N ARG A 249 -4.55 -3.43 -22.53
CA ARG A 249 -3.58 -3.56 -23.62
C ARG A 249 -3.90 -4.76 -24.52
N TRP A 250 -4.31 -5.89 -23.96
CA TRP A 250 -4.71 -7.06 -24.74
C TRP A 250 -5.91 -6.76 -25.66
N GLN A 251 -6.94 -6.10 -25.13
CA GLN A 251 -8.10 -5.70 -25.91
C GLN A 251 -7.69 -4.80 -27.08
N LYS A 252 -6.83 -3.80 -26.83
CA LYS A 252 -6.29 -2.91 -27.88
C LYS A 252 -5.53 -3.69 -28.97
N ILE A 253 -4.78 -4.73 -28.61
CA ILE A 253 -4.08 -5.60 -29.58
C ILE A 253 -5.10 -6.39 -30.40
N ALA A 254 -6.06 -7.04 -29.75
CA ALA A 254 -7.09 -7.84 -30.41
C ALA A 254 -7.93 -6.99 -31.39
N GLU A 255 -8.34 -5.79 -30.99
CA GLU A 255 -9.06 -4.84 -31.85
C GLU A 255 -8.23 -4.44 -33.08
N LYS A 256 -6.93 -4.16 -32.91
CA LYS A 256 -6.03 -3.87 -34.04
C LYS A 256 -5.92 -5.04 -34.98
N GLU A 257 -5.81 -6.26 -34.47
CA GLU A 257 -5.74 -7.47 -35.30
C GLU A 257 -7.03 -7.70 -36.08
N ILE A 258 -8.19 -7.62 -35.41
CA ILE A 258 -9.51 -7.73 -36.04
C ILE A 258 -9.66 -6.69 -37.15
N ASN A 259 -9.33 -5.42 -36.87
CA ASN A 259 -9.35 -4.35 -37.85
C ASN A 259 -8.38 -4.58 -39.01
N SER A 260 -7.21 -5.17 -38.74
CA SER A 260 -6.24 -5.52 -39.78
C SER A 260 -6.78 -6.62 -40.70
N ILE A 261 -7.50 -7.61 -40.18
CA ILE A 261 -8.15 -8.69 -40.95
C ILE A 261 -9.29 -8.12 -41.80
N TYR A 262 -10.14 -7.26 -41.23
CA TYR A 262 -11.21 -6.59 -41.97
C TYR A 262 -10.66 -5.69 -43.09
N LYS A 263 -9.58 -4.95 -42.84
CA LYS A 263 -8.88 -4.14 -43.87
C LYS A 263 -8.14 -5.02 -44.88
N ALA A 264 -7.59 -6.16 -44.46
CA ALA A 264 -6.88 -7.11 -45.33
C ALA A 264 -7.83 -7.96 -46.21
N LYS A 265 -9.10 -8.13 -45.85
CA LYS A 265 -10.12 -8.63 -46.79
C LYS A 265 -10.24 -7.76 -48.07
N ARG A 266 -9.77 -6.50 -48.03
CA ARG A 266 -9.65 -5.61 -49.20
C ARG A 266 -8.32 -5.75 -49.98
N ARG A 267 -7.33 -6.47 -49.46
CA ARG A 267 -6.00 -6.71 -50.08
C ARG A 267 -5.57 -8.16 -49.80
N LEU A 268 -6.01 -9.08 -50.66
CA LEU A 268 -5.79 -10.52 -50.52
C LEU A 268 -4.32 -10.92 -50.29
N LYS A 269 -4.17 -11.96 -49.44
CA LYS A 269 -3.13 -13.02 -49.45
C LYS A 269 -1.79 -12.86 -48.70
N ARG A 270 -1.57 -11.87 -47.82
CA ARG A 270 -0.37 -11.89 -46.93
C ARG A 270 -0.57 -11.51 -45.45
N ALA A 271 -1.80 -11.28 -44.99
CA ALA A 271 -2.06 -10.95 -43.59
C ALA A 271 -2.53 -12.19 -42.82
N GLY A 272 -1.59 -13.04 -42.41
CA GLY A 272 -1.93 -14.35 -41.82
C GLY A 272 -0.90 -14.91 -40.86
N LYS A 273 -0.10 -14.05 -40.22
CA LYS A 273 0.49 -14.38 -38.91
C LYS A 273 -0.20 -13.46 -37.92
N VAL A 274 -1.33 -13.92 -37.38
CA VAL A 274 -1.82 -13.45 -36.08
C VAL A 274 -0.60 -13.43 -35.16
N ARG A 275 -0.33 -12.34 -34.46
CA ARG A 275 0.78 -12.31 -33.49
C ARG A 275 0.33 -13.06 -32.25
N LEU A 276 0.10 -14.36 -32.42
CA LEU A 276 -0.23 -15.31 -31.36
C LEU A 276 0.74 -15.15 -30.19
N GLU A 277 2.00 -14.86 -30.49
CA GLU A 277 3.06 -14.58 -29.53
C GLU A 277 2.71 -13.42 -28.57
N GLU A 278 2.18 -12.28 -29.06
CA GLU A 278 1.80 -11.14 -28.21
C GLU A 278 0.60 -11.50 -27.33
N ILE A 279 -0.40 -12.21 -27.88
CA ILE A 279 -1.58 -12.67 -27.14
C ILE A 279 -1.19 -13.71 -26.07
N THR A 280 -0.31 -14.65 -26.38
CA THR A 280 0.15 -15.67 -25.43
C THR A 280 0.97 -15.07 -24.30
N LYS A 281 1.77 -14.03 -24.59
CA LYS A 281 2.56 -13.32 -23.58
C LYS A 281 1.65 -12.60 -22.57
N VAL A 282 0.61 -11.91 -23.06
CA VAL A 282 -0.34 -11.22 -22.16
C VAL A 282 -1.12 -12.22 -21.31
N ARG A 283 -1.62 -13.31 -21.91
CA ARG A 283 -2.29 -14.38 -21.15
C ARG A 283 -1.41 -14.97 -20.06
N TYR A 284 -0.12 -15.17 -20.35
CA TYR A 284 0.83 -15.68 -19.37
C TYR A 284 0.99 -14.73 -18.17
N VAL A 285 1.13 -13.42 -18.41
CA VAL A 285 1.20 -12.40 -17.35
C VAL A 285 -0.07 -12.39 -16.50
N ALA A 286 -1.25 -12.42 -17.13
CA ALA A 286 -2.53 -12.44 -16.41
C ALA A 286 -2.69 -13.67 -15.50
N VAL A 287 -2.34 -14.87 -16.00
CA VAL A 287 -2.39 -16.10 -15.20
C VAL A 287 -1.45 -16.04 -14.00
N PHE A 288 -0.28 -15.41 -14.17
CA PHE A 288 0.71 -15.27 -13.12
C PHE A 288 0.25 -14.31 -12.01
N ILE A 289 -0.27 -13.14 -12.37
CA ILE A 289 -0.84 -12.18 -11.40
C ILE A 289 -2.00 -12.83 -10.62
N LEU A 290 -2.92 -13.50 -11.31
CA LEU A 290 -4.02 -14.22 -10.67
C LEU A 290 -3.53 -15.32 -9.70
N TYR A 291 -2.49 -16.06 -10.09
CA TYR A 291 -1.88 -17.07 -9.22
C TYR A 291 -1.33 -16.43 -7.93
N TYR A 292 -0.74 -15.24 -8.00
CA TYR A 292 -0.24 -14.55 -6.81
C TYR A 292 -1.34 -14.05 -5.90
N ILE A 293 -2.34 -13.37 -6.45
CA ILE A 293 -3.50 -12.90 -5.68
C ILE A 293 -4.13 -14.07 -4.90
N GLN A 294 -4.32 -15.22 -5.54
CA GLN A 294 -4.89 -16.43 -4.92
C GLN A 294 -4.02 -17.07 -3.83
N ASN A 295 -2.70 -16.89 -3.87
CA ASN A 295 -1.82 -17.46 -2.86
C ASN A 295 -1.63 -16.52 -1.68
N VAL A 296 -1.71 -15.21 -1.93
CA VAL A 296 -1.63 -14.19 -0.89
C VAL A 296 -2.78 -14.30 0.11
N SER A 297 -4.00 -14.58 -0.35
CA SER A 297 -5.17 -14.74 0.54
C SER A 297 -5.11 -15.96 1.47
N LYS A 298 -4.23 -16.94 1.19
CA LYS A 298 -4.07 -18.16 2.00
C LYS A 298 -3.16 -17.96 3.22
N ILE A 299 -2.54 -16.79 3.37
CA ILE A 299 -1.43 -16.53 4.31
C ILE A 299 -1.90 -16.41 5.77
N ILE A 300 -3.19 -16.20 6.02
CA ILE A 300 -3.61 -15.70 7.32
C ILE A 300 -3.90 -16.86 8.29
N GLY A 301 -2.95 -17.13 9.19
CA GLY A 301 -3.04 -18.19 10.20
C GLY A 301 -3.75 -17.78 11.50
N ASP A 302 -3.90 -16.48 11.76
CA ASP A 302 -4.61 -15.95 12.93
C ASP A 302 -6.02 -15.51 12.54
N TYR A 303 -7.01 -15.92 13.33
CA TYR A 303 -8.42 -15.62 13.10
C TYR A 303 -8.72 -14.11 13.09
N PHE A 304 -8.13 -13.33 14.00
CA PHE A 304 -8.37 -11.90 14.10
C PHE A 304 -7.83 -11.15 12.87
N LEU A 305 -6.61 -11.49 12.50
CA LEU A 305 -5.95 -11.04 11.29
C LEU A 305 -6.75 -11.41 10.02
N ALA A 306 -7.39 -12.58 10.00
CA ALA A 306 -8.21 -13.02 8.87
C ALA A 306 -9.50 -12.19 8.73
N GLN A 307 -10.10 -11.80 9.85
CA GLN A 307 -11.26 -10.91 9.85
C GLN A 307 -10.90 -9.53 9.32
N ILE A 308 -9.79 -8.95 9.77
CA ILE A 308 -9.29 -7.65 9.27
C ILE A 308 -9.05 -7.73 7.77
N TYR A 309 -8.34 -8.76 7.31
CA TYR A 309 -8.08 -8.94 5.89
C TYR A 309 -9.37 -9.05 5.08
N THR A 310 -10.33 -9.88 5.52
CA THR A 310 -11.63 -10.03 4.82
C THR A 310 -12.35 -8.69 4.74
N HIS A 311 -12.34 -7.91 5.81
CA HIS A 311 -12.94 -6.58 5.83
C HIS A 311 -12.25 -5.61 4.86
N LEU A 312 -10.92 -5.64 4.78
CA LEU A 312 -10.17 -4.85 3.79
C LEU A 312 -10.51 -5.28 2.35
N CYS A 313 -10.66 -6.58 2.10
CA CYS A 313 -11.09 -7.08 0.79
C CYS A 313 -12.47 -6.56 0.39
N GLU A 314 -13.42 -6.51 1.35
CA GLU A 314 -14.75 -5.93 1.14
C GLU A 314 -14.68 -4.42 0.89
N LEU A 315 -13.87 -3.69 1.66
CA LEU A 315 -13.67 -2.24 1.48
C LEU A 315 -13.07 -1.91 0.12
N PHE A 316 -12.09 -2.69 -0.34
CA PHE A 316 -11.44 -2.51 -1.64
C PHE A 316 -12.22 -3.13 -2.80
N GLN A 317 -13.32 -3.84 -2.50
CA GLN A 317 -14.14 -4.58 -3.45
C GLN A 317 -13.34 -5.58 -4.32
N LEU A 318 -12.34 -6.26 -3.73
CA LEU A 318 -11.41 -7.11 -4.49
C LEU A 318 -12.10 -8.25 -5.25
N ASP A 319 -13.25 -8.73 -4.76
CA ASP A 319 -14.04 -9.78 -5.41
C ASP A 319 -14.84 -9.29 -6.63
N GLU A 320 -15.06 -7.97 -6.77
CA GLU A 320 -15.82 -7.37 -7.88
C GLU A 320 -14.94 -6.95 -9.07
N TRP A 321 -13.61 -6.95 -8.90
CA TRP A 321 -12.61 -6.72 -9.95
C TRP A 321 -12.52 -7.91 -10.91
#